data_AF-A0A914PCT0-F1
#
_entry.id   AF-A0A914PCT0-F1
#
_cell.length_a   1.000
_cell.length_b   1.000
_cell.length_c   1.000
_cell.angle_alpha   90.00
_cell.angle_beta   90.00
_cell.angle_gamma   90.00
#
_symmetry.space_group_name_H-M   'P 1'
#
loop_
_entity.id
_entity.type
_entity.pdbx_description
1 polymer ?
#
loop_
_entity_poly.entity_id
_entity_poly.type
_entity_poly.pdbx_seq_one_letter_code
_entity_poly.pdbx_strand_id
1 'polypeptide(L)'
;MFLKIIDKLFRFYAAKLGQAELVVIDEAAAIPLPLVKDLISGPYLVFLASTINGYEGTGRSLSLKLLQQLRKQSAGASTAAAATSNSEKASSSRALHEITLEESIRYKPGDEIETWLTKVLCLDATNVHHMLTGTPPPKECELYYLFLQI
;
A
#
# COMPACT_ATOMS: atom_id res chain seq x y z
N MET A 1 7.19 20.43 1.83
CA MET A 1 6.75 21.16 0.61
C MET A 1 5.91 20.26 -0.30
N PHE A 2 6.38 19.03 -0.58
CA PHE A 2 5.71 18.02 -1.42
C PHE A 2 4.26 17.68 -1.00
N LEU A 3 4.01 17.36 0.28
CA LEU A 3 2.64 17.07 0.76
C LEU A 3 1.66 18.25 0.60
N LYS A 4 2.11 19.49 0.77
CA LYS A 4 1.24 20.68 0.62
C LYS A 4 0.84 20.93 -0.83
N ILE A 5 1.68 20.51 -1.78
CA ILE A 5 1.37 20.56 -3.21
C ILE A 5 0.32 19.52 -3.53
N ILE A 6 0.51 18.27 -3.09
CA ILE A 6 -0.47 17.19 -3.29
C ILE A 6 -1.82 17.56 -2.67
N ASP A 7 -1.86 18.08 -1.45
CA ASP A 7 -3.12 18.44 -0.78
C ASP A 7 -3.87 19.59 -1.47
N LYS A 8 -3.16 20.60 -1.98
CA LYS A 8 -3.76 21.69 -2.78
C LYS A 8 -4.27 21.18 -4.13
N LEU A 9 -3.47 20.36 -4.80
CA LEU A 9 -3.83 19.74 -6.06
C LEU A 9 -5.08 18.85 -5.88
N PHE A 10 -5.12 18.11 -4.77
CA PHE A 10 -6.20 17.23 -4.38
C PHE A 10 -7.52 17.96 -4.20
N ARG A 11 -7.53 19.05 -3.42
CA ARG A 11 -8.74 19.87 -3.22
C ARG A 11 -9.25 20.48 -4.52
N PHE A 12 -8.34 20.85 -5.42
CA PHE A 12 -8.71 21.35 -6.75
C PHE A 12 -9.34 20.26 -7.63
N TYR A 13 -8.84 19.02 -7.54
CA TYR A 13 -9.38 17.89 -8.29
C TYR A 13 -10.67 17.32 -7.68
N ALA A 14 -10.85 17.36 -6.35
CA ALA A 14 -12.01 16.79 -5.66
C ALA A 14 -13.36 17.31 -6.20
N ALA A 15 -13.44 18.61 -6.52
CA ALA A 15 -14.63 19.20 -7.12
C ALA A 15 -14.95 18.66 -8.52
N LYS A 16 -13.92 18.25 -9.28
CA LYS A 16 -14.07 17.64 -10.61
C LYS A 16 -14.32 16.12 -10.53
N LEU A 17 -13.78 15.45 -9.51
CA LEU A 17 -13.97 14.01 -9.33
C LEU A 17 -15.42 13.63 -8.99
N GLY A 18 -16.22 14.54 -8.42
CA GLY A 18 -17.64 14.28 -8.14
C GLY A 18 -18.50 13.97 -9.38
N GLN A 19 -18.03 14.34 -10.58
CA GLN A 19 -18.70 14.05 -11.85
C GLN A 19 -18.09 12.85 -12.59
N ALA A 20 -16.96 12.32 -12.11
CA ALA A 20 -16.30 11.19 -12.76
C ALA A 20 -16.98 9.88 -12.34
N GLU A 21 -17.15 8.96 -13.28
CA GLU A 21 -17.62 7.60 -13.02
C GLU A 21 -16.45 6.64 -12.71
N LEU A 22 -15.25 6.98 -13.20
CA LEU A 22 -14.03 6.21 -13.06
C LEU A 22 -12.83 7.09 -12.70
N VAL A 23 -12.02 6.62 -11.74
CA VAL A 23 -10.77 7.26 -11.31
C VAL A 23 -9.64 6.22 -11.35
N VAL A 24 -8.54 6.56 -12.01
CA VAL A 24 -7.32 5.74 -12.06
C VAL A 24 -6.20 6.50 -11.38
N ILE A 25 -5.55 5.87 -10.42
CA ILE A 25 -4.46 6.47 -9.63
C ILE A 25 -3.22 5.65 -9.86
N ASP A 26 -2.24 6.26 -10.53
CA ASP A 26 -0.91 5.68 -10.71
C ASP A 26 0.00 6.07 -9.54
N GLU A 27 0.95 5.20 -9.22
CA GLU A 27 1.83 5.28 -8.04
C GLU A 27 1.13 5.68 -6.73
N ALA A 28 0.03 5.00 -6.42
CA ALA A 28 -0.82 5.29 -5.28
C ALA A 28 -0.09 5.25 -3.92
N ALA A 29 1.04 4.54 -3.82
CA ALA A 29 1.82 4.45 -2.59
C ALA A 29 2.63 5.70 -2.26
N ALA A 30 2.89 6.55 -3.26
CA ALA A 30 3.50 7.86 -3.04
C ALA A 30 2.52 8.86 -2.39
N ILE A 31 1.22 8.55 -2.36
CA ILE A 31 0.17 9.40 -1.81
C ILE A 31 -0.04 9.05 -0.33
N PRO A 32 -0.14 10.06 0.57
CA PRO A 32 -0.49 9.82 1.96
C PRO A 32 -1.79 9.01 2.12
N LEU A 33 -1.76 7.97 2.96
CA LEU A 33 -2.88 7.06 3.20
C LEU A 33 -4.24 7.75 3.47
N PRO A 34 -4.33 8.85 4.25
CA PRO A 34 -5.61 9.53 4.45
C PRO A 34 -6.25 10.02 3.15
N LEU A 35 -5.45 10.58 2.24
CA LEU A 35 -5.95 11.11 0.96
C LEU A 35 -6.39 9.98 0.02
N VAL A 36 -5.64 8.88 -0.01
CA VAL A 36 -6.01 7.70 -0.79
C VAL A 36 -7.36 7.12 -0.31
N LYS A 37 -7.61 7.13 1.00
CA LYS A 37 -8.91 6.69 1.54
C LYS A 37 -10.05 7.60 1.13
N ASP A 38 -9.83 8.91 1.12
CA ASP A 38 -10.84 9.87 0.69
C ASP A 38 -11.18 9.67 -0.81
N LEU A 39 -10.19 9.39 -1.65
CA LEU A 39 -10.40 9.01 -3.06
C LEU A 39 -11.22 7.74 -3.22
N ILE A 40 -10.87 6.68 -2.48
CA ILE A 40 -11.55 5.39 -2.60
C ILE A 40 -12.99 5.46 -2.07
N SER A 41 -13.27 6.39 -1.16
CA SER A 41 -14.59 6.57 -0.56
C SER A 41 -15.60 7.29 -1.48
N GLY A 42 -15.18 7.79 -2.63
CA GLY A 42 -16.05 8.46 -3.60
C GLY A 42 -17.06 7.51 -4.28
N PRO A 43 -18.14 8.03 -4.90
CA PRO A 43 -19.21 7.23 -5.51
C PRO A 43 -18.84 6.58 -6.86
N TYR A 44 -17.56 6.58 -7.24
CA TYR A 44 -17.05 6.12 -8.52
C TYR A 44 -16.22 4.83 -8.42
N LEU A 45 -15.97 4.18 -9.55
CA LEU A 45 -15.03 3.05 -9.65
C LEU A 45 -13.59 3.57 -9.55
N VAL A 46 -12.73 2.85 -8.83
CA VAL A 46 -11.33 3.27 -8.59
C VAL A 46 -10.36 2.15 -8.95
N PHE A 47 -9.38 2.45 -9.80
CA PHE A 47 -8.20 1.62 -10.01
C PHE A 47 -6.99 2.25 -9.32
N LEU A 48 -6.23 1.43 -8.59
CA LEU A 48 -4.99 1.82 -7.94
C LEU A 48 -3.86 1.01 -8.55
N ALA A 49 -2.85 1.68 -9.08
CA ALA A 49 -1.59 1.08 -9.50
C ALA A 49 -0.47 1.54 -8.56
N SER A 50 0.45 0.64 -8.22
CA SER A 50 1.63 0.93 -7.41
C SER A 50 2.69 -0.15 -7.61
N THR A 51 3.95 0.24 -7.49
CA THR A 51 5.10 -0.66 -7.55
C THR A 51 5.50 -1.15 -6.14
N ILE A 52 5.65 -2.46 -5.96
CA ILE A 52 6.10 -3.07 -4.70
C ILE A 52 7.60 -3.31 -4.72
N ASN A 53 8.10 -3.97 -5.77
CA ASN A 53 9.50 -4.30 -5.96
C ASN A 53 10.11 -3.35 -6.98
N GLY A 54 11.29 -2.79 -6.68
CA GLY A 54 11.98 -1.86 -7.57
C GLY A 54 12.55 -0.64 -6.84
N TYR A 55 13.24 0.21 -7.59
CA TYR A 55 13.90 1.41 -7.06
C TYR A 55 12.90 2.44 -6.47
N GLU A 56 11.67 2.46 -6.97
CA GLU A 56 10.54 3.30 -6.50
C GLU A 56 9.50 2.50 -5.69
N GLY A 57 9.82 1.24 -5.34
CA GLY A 57 8.93 0.28 -4.71
C GLY A 57 8.48 0.67 -3.30
N THR A 58 7.53 1.59 -3.20
CA THR A 58 6.93 2.04 -1.93
C THR A 58 5.58 1.35 -1.64
N GLY A 59 5.08 0.58 -2.61
CA GLY A 59 3.79 -0.12 -2.61
C GLY A 59 3.56 -1.08 -1.46
N ARG A 60 4.60 -1.68 -0.87
CA ARG A 60 4.43 -2.70 0.17
C ARG A 60 3.75 -2.15 1.43
N SER A 61 4.05 -0.91 1.80
CA SER A 61 3.41 -0.23 2.94
C SER A 61 1.93 0.04 2.69
N LEU A 62 1.58 0.38 1.46
CA LEU A 62 0.21 0.57 1.00
C LEU A 62 -0.55 -0.76 1.02
N SER A 63 0.01 -1.82 0.44
CA SER A 63 -0.58 -3.16 0.42
C SER A 63 -0.83 -3.70 1.84
N LEU A 64 0.13 -3.54 2.75
CA LEU A 64 -0.04 -4.04 4.12
C LEU A 64 -1.10 -3.27 4.91
N LYS A 65 -1.14 -1.93 4.83
CA LYS A 65 -2.03 -1.12 5.67
C LYS A 65 -3.40 -0.88 5.04
N LEU A 66 -3.43 -0.48 3.77
CA LEU A 66 -4.66 -0.10 3.08
C LEU A 66 -5.46 -1.33 2.64
N LEU A 67 -4.84 -2.28 1.94
CA LEU A 67 -5.57 -3.46 1.46
C LEU A 67 -6.02 -4.33 2.64
N GLN A 68 -5.24 -4.45 3.72
CA GLN A 68 -5.71 -5.15 4.93
C GLN A 68 -6.96 -4.50 5.53
N GLN A 69 -7.04 -3.17 5.54
CA GLN A 69 -8.24 -2.45 6.00
C GLN A 69 -9.43 -2.67 5.07
N LEU A 70 -9.23 -2.58 3.76
CA LEU A 70 -10.27 -2.82 2.75
C LEU A 70 -10.77 -4.28 2.75
N ARG A 71 -9.86 -5.25 2.96
CA ARG A 71 -10.21 -6.68 3.14
C ARG A 71 -11.09 -6.89 4.38
N LYS A 72 -10.78 -6.25 5.51
CA LYS A 72 -11.62 -6.33 6.72
C LYS A 72 -13.01 -5.73 6.50
N GLN A 73 -13.10 -4.60 5.79
CA GLN A 73 -14.37 -3.94 5.48
C GLN A 73 -15.24 -4.74 4.50
N SER A 74 -14.62 -5.43 3.53
CA SER A 74 -15.34 -6.32 2.60
C SER A 74 -15.76 -7.64 3.26
N ALA A 75 -14.94 -8.23 4.14
CA ALA A 75 -15.27 -9.48 4.84
C ALA A 75 -16.35 -9.32 5.93
N GLY A 76 -16.39 -8.17 6.61
CA GLY A 76 -17.35 -7.89 7.70
C GLY A 76 -18.83 -7.85 7.29
N ALA A 77 -19.13 -7.80 5.98
CA ALA A 77 -20.50 -7.88 5.47
C ALA A 77 -21.10 -9.29 5.50
N SER A 78 -20.29 -10.33 5.77
CA SER A 78 -20.71 -11.74 5.66
C SER A 78 -20.97 -12.48 6.98
N THR A 79 -20.63 -11.93 8.15
CA THR A 79 -20.78 -12.64 9.45
C THR A 79 -21.27 -11.81 10.65
N ALA A 80 -21.83 -10.61 10.46
CA ALA A 80 -22.27 -9.76 11.57
C ALA A 80 -23.79 -9.51 11.58
N ALA A 81 -24.57 -10.59 11.74
CA ALA A 81 -25.97 -10.54 12.14
C ALA A 81 -26.11 -10.77 13.65
N ALA A 82 -25.39 -10.02 14.50
CA ALA A 82 -25.67 -9.89 15.95
C ALA A 82 -24.70 -8.91 16.64
N ALA A 83 -25.03 -7.62 16.67
CA ALA A 83 -24.83 -6.72 17.82
C ALA A 83 -25.19 -5.27 17.47
N THR A 84 -25.88 -4.63 18.38
CA THR A 84 -26.64 -3.39 18.23
C THR A 84 -25.80 -2.11 18.34
N SER A 85 -26.19 -1.13 17.50
CA SER A 85 -26.17 0.34 17.65
C SER A 85 -24.90 1.18 17.35
N ASN A 86 -25.16 2.12 16.43
CA ASN A 86 -24.65 3.49 16.31
C ASN A 86 -23.26 3.72 15.71
N SER A 87 -23.22 3.81 14.38
CA SER A 87 -22.42 4.78 13.62
C SER A 87 -22.94 4.86 12.19
N GLU A 88 -23.60 5.96 11.88
CA GLU A 88 -24.08 6.32 10.54
C GLU A 88 -22.90 6.50 9.58
N LYS A 89 -22.70 5.51 8.70
CA LYS A 89 -22.31 5.65 7.30
C LYS A 89 -22.44 4.25 6.71
N ALA A 90 -23.53 4.02 5.99
CA ALA A 90 -23.69 2.81 5.18
C ALA A 90 -22.60 2.82 4.10
N SER A 91 -21.41 2.31 4.43
CA SER A 91 -20.38 2.03 3.45
C SER A 91 -20.95 0.90 2.60
N SER A 92 -21.45 1.25 1.41
CA SER A 92 -21.65 0.31 0.32
C SER A 92 -20.47 -0.67 0.33
N SER A 93 -20.77 -1.96 0.46
CA SER A 93 -19.77 -3.03 0.47
C SER A 93 -19.06 -3.00 -0.89
N ARG A 94 -17.93 -2.28 -0.96
CA ARG A 94 -17.10 -2.19 -2.17
C ARG A 94 -16.32 -3.50 -2.30
N ALA A 95 -16.43 -4.14 -3.47
CA ALA A 95 -15.63 -5.31 -3.79
C ALA A 95 -14.18 -4.89 -4.09
N LEU A 96 -13.23 -5.39 -3.30
CA LEU A 96 -11.80 -5.23 -3.58
C LEU A 96 -11.34 -6.37 -4.49
N HIS A 97 -10.74 -6.01 -5.62
CA HIS A 97 -10.05 -6.96 -6.49
C HIS A 97 -8.57 -6.58 -6.55
N GLU A 98 -7.70 -7.55 -6.28
CA GLU A 98 -6.26 -7.36 -6.27
C GLU A 98 -5.65 -8.19 -7.40
N ILE A 99 -4.77 -7.54 -8.16
CA ILE A 99 -4.06 -8.14 -9.28
C ILE A 99 -2.59 -7.76 -9.10
N THR A 100 -1.71 -8.75 -9.17
CA THR A 100 -0.25 -8.57 -9.11
C THR A 100 0.33 -8.86 -10.48
N LEU A 101 1.24 -7.99 -10.93
CA LEU A 101 2.03 -8.19 -12.15
C LEU A 101 3.46 -8.51 -11.74
N GLU A 102 3.93 -9.70 -12.09
CA GLU A 102 5.26 -10.19 -11.71
C GLU A 102 6.18 -10.41 -12.91
N GLU A 103 5.62 -10.76 -14.07
CA GLU A 103 6.39 -11.01 -15.29
C GLU A 103 6.87 -9.70 -15.93
N SER A 104 8.18 -9.59 -16.15
CA SER A 104 8.78 -8.47 -16.85
C SER A 104 8.49 -8.53 -18.35
N ILE A 105 8.20 -7.37 -18.95
CA ILE A 105 8.07 -7.24 -20.41
C ILE A 105 9.43 -7.06 -21.10
N ARG A 106 10.49 -6.70 -20.35
CA ARG A 106 11.80 -6.35 -20.92
C ARG A 106 12.79 -7.51 -20.87
N TYR A 107 12.67 -8.35 -19.84
CA TYR A 107 13.63 -9.41 -19.55
C TYR A 107 12.87 -10.73 -19.35
N LYS A 108 13.57 -11.84 -19.57
CA LYS A 108 13.03 -13.17 -19.34
C LYS A 108 12.85 -13.40 -17.83
N PRO A 109 11.82 -14.15 -17.40
CA PRO A 109 11.75 -14.63 -16.03
C PRO A 109 13.04 -15.36 -15.60
N GLY A 110 13.62 -14.94 -14.48
CA GLY A 110 14.86 -15.52 -13.94
C GLY A 110 16.13 -14.96 -14.55
N ASP A 111 16.12 -13.73 -15.07
CA ASP A 111 17.32 -13.05 -15.58
C ASP A 111 18.39 -12.91 -14.47
N GLU A 112 19.62 -13.32 -14.79
CA GLU A 112 20.74 -13.33 -13.83
C GLU A 112 21.19 -11.90 -13.47
N ILE A 113 21.09 -10.95 -14.40
CA ILE A 113 21.45 -9.55 -14.19
C ILE A 113 20.40 -8.88 -13.29
N GLU A 114 19.12 -9.14 -13.53
CA GLU A 114 18.04 -8.66 -12.67
C GLU A 114 18.17 -9.19 -11.23
N THR A 115 18.50 -10.48 -11.11
CA THR A 115 18.72 -11.12 -9.81
C THR A 115 19.92 -10.51 -9.09
N TRP A 116 21.04 -10.32 -9.79
CA TRP A 116 22.24 -9.67 -9.25
C TRP A 116 21.95 -8.24 -8.80
N LEU A 117 21.26 -7.45 -9.62
CA LEU A 117 20.94 -6.05 -9.33
C LEU A 117 20.03 -5.94 -8.10
N THR A 118 18.99 -6.77 -8.04
CA THR A 118 18.05 -6.86 -6.90
C THR A 118 18.78 -7.16 -5.60
N LYS A 119 19.78 -8.06 -5.63
CA LYS A 119 20.60 -8.38 -4.47
C LYS A 119 21.54 -7.24 -4.07
N VAL A 120 22.24 -6.65 -5.03
CA VAL A 120 23.19 -5.55 -4.77
C VAL A 120 22.49 -4.33 -4.19
N LEU A 121 21.29 -4.02 -4.69
CA LEU A 121 20.48 -2.89 -4.23
C LEU A 121 19.58 -3.22 -3.04
N CYS A 122 19.65 -4.45 -2.50
CA CYS A 122 18.84 -4.91 -1.37
C CYS A 122 17.32 -4.67 -1.55
N LEU A 123 16.80 -4.77 -2.77
CA LEU A 123 15.39 -4.44 -3.05
C LEU A 123 14.40 -5.42 -2.40
N ASP A 124 14.87 -6.62 -2.02
CA ASP A 124 14.10 -7.63 -1.30
C ASP A 124 14.30 -7.60 0.24
N ALA A 125 14.89 -6.54 0.79
CA ALA A 125 15.16 -6.44 2.24
C ALA A 125 13.89 -6.45 3.12
N THR A 126 12.71 -6.34 2.50
CA THR A 126 11.42 -6.37 3.20
C THR A 126 10.80 -7.77 3.28
N ASN A 127 11.35 -8.79 2.58
CA ASN A 127 11.04 -10.19 2.83
C ASN A 127 11.79 -10.68 4.07
N VAL A 128 11.31 -10.25 5.24
CA VAL A 128 11.83 -10.72 6.51
C VAL A 128 11.15 -12.04 6.84
N HIS A 129 11.94 -13.10 7.03
CA HIS A 129 11.42 -14.34 7.62
C HIS A 129 10.86 -14.02 9.01
N HIS A 130 9.62 -14.43 9.26
CA HIS A 130 9.03 -14.31 10.60
C HIS A 130 9.93 -15.03 11.61
N MET A 131 10.52 -14.29 12.54
CA MET A 131 11.25 -14.89 13.64
C MET A 131 10.24 -15.66 14.49
N LEU A 132 10.39 -16.99 14.52
CA LEU A 132 9.51 -17.90 15.27
C LEU A 132 9.68 -17.75 16.78
N THR A 133 10.80 -17.19 17.22
CA THR A 133 11.11 -16.81 18.60
C THR A 133 10.92 -15.31 18.79
N GLY A 134 10.30 -14.92 19.90
CA GLY A 134 10.10 -13.52 20.27
C GLY A 134 11.43 -12.78 20.45
N THR A 135 11.43 -11.48 20.20
CA THR A 135 12.59 -10.63 20.46
C THR A 135 12.72 -10.34 21.95
N PRO A 136 13.95 -10.23 22.50
CA PRO A 136 14.16 -9.85 23.89
C PRO A 136 13.58 -8.46 24.19
N PRO A 137 13.26 -8.15 25.46
CA PRO A 137 12.75 -6.84 25.85
C PRO A 137 13.80 -5.75 25.57
N PRO A 138 13.41 -4.51 25.22
CA PRO A 138 14.34 -3.44 24.84
C PRO A 138 15.42 -3.10 25.87
N LYS A 139 15.20 -3.44 27.15
CA LYS A 139 16.17 -3.24 28.23
C LYS A 139 17.39 -4.17 28.14
N GLU A 140 17.25 -5.29 27.43
CA GLU A 140 18.31 -6.28 27.20
C GLU A 140 18.99 -6.07 25.82
N CYS A 141 18.58 -5.05 25.06
CA CYS A 141 19.15 -4.75 23.75
C CYS A 141 20.22 -3.65 23.85
N GLU A 142 21.36 -3.88 23.22
CA GLU A 142 22.45 -2.90 23.11
C GLU A 142 22.54 -2.32 21.69
N LEU A 143 22.98 -1.07 21.58
CA LEU A 143 23.26 -0.41 20.29
C LEU A 143 24.74 -0.56 19.95
N TYR A 144 25.03 -1.08 18.76
CA TYR A 144 26.40 -1.22 18.26
C TYR A 144 26.66 -0.17 17.17
N TYR A 145 27.83 0.47 17.24
CA TYR A 145 28.32 1.30 16.15
C TYR A 145 28.86 0.42 15.04
N LEU A 146 28.34 0.60 13.83
CA LEU A 146 28.86 -0.04 12.63
C LEU A 146 29.68 0.99 11.85
N PHE A 147 30.97 0.70 11.68
CA PHE A 147 31.83 1.50 10.83
C PHE A 147 31.68 0.98 9.39
N LEU A 148 31.03 1.78 8.56
CA LEU A 148 31.00 1.55 7.12
C LEU A 148 32.40 1.85 6.58
N GLN A 149 33.15 0.79 6.30
CA GLN A 149 34.44 0.88 5.65
C GLN A 149 34.18 0.93 4.14
N ILE A 150 34.05 2.15 3.63
CA ILE A 150 33.94 2.46 2.20
C ILE A 150 35.33 2.67 1.63
#